data_AF-D5MNW6-F1
#
_entry.id   AF-D5MNW6-F1
#
_cell.length_a   1.000
_cell.length_b   1.000
_cell.length_c   1.000
_cell.angle_alpha   90.00
_cell.angle_beta   90.00
_cell.angle_gamma   90.00
#
_symmetry.space_group_name_H-M   'P 1'
#
loop_
_entity.id
_entity.type
_entity.pdbx_description
1 polymer ?
#
loop_
_entity_poly.entity_id
_entity_poly.type
_entity_poly.pdbx_seq_one_letter_code
_entity_poly.pdbx_strand_id
1 'polypeptide(L)'
;LKDYILIFLGMLILIIGVLIGVAFLTLLERKVLGYIQIRKGPNKLGVMGLLQPFSDAIKLFSKEQTYPIMSNYLVYYFSPVISLMLSLMVWMLIPYYFNMISFNLGILFFFPGISVGVYPTM
;
A
#
# COMPACT_ATOMS: atom_id res chain seq x y z
N LEU A 1 18.76 -6.39 22.71
CA LEU A 1 17.36 -6.88 22.75
C LEU A 1 16.36 -5.73 22.68
N LYS A 2 16.48 -4.71 23.55
CA LYS A 2 15.63 -3.50 23.51
C LYS A 2 15.68 -2.79 22.16
N ASP A 3 16.85 -2.68 21.54
CA ASP A 3 16.99 -2.02 20.23
C ASP A 3 16.32 -2.80 19.09
N TYR A 4 16.43 -4.13 19.08
CA TYR A 4 15.74 -4.97 18.11
C TYR A 4 14.21 -4.88 18.25
N ILE A 5 13.70 -4.79 19.49
CA ILE A 5 12.27 -4.60 19.74
C ILE A 5 11.82 -3.22 19.23
N LEU A 6 12.61 -2.17 19.44
CA LEU A 6 12.31 -0.83 18.94
C LEU A 6 12.26 -0.79 17.41
N ILE A 7 13.21 -1.45 16.73
CA ILE A 7 13.23 -1.57 15.26
C ILE A 7 11.98 -2.30 14.77
N PHE A 8 11.61 -3.43 15.39
CA PHE A 8 10.42 -4.18 15.01
C PHE A 8 9.13 -3.36 15.19
N LEU A 9 9.03 -2.61 16.28
CA LEU A 9 7.87 -1.76 16.56
C LEU A 9 7.80 -0.59 15.57
N GLY A 10 8.94 0.02 15.24
CA GLY A 10 9.04 1.02 14.19
C GLY A 10 8.55 0.48 12.84
N MET A 11 9.00 -0.71 12.47
CA MET A 11 8.61 -1.39 11.23
C MET A 11 7.10 -1.60 11.12
N LEU A 12 6.45 -2.03 12.20
CA LEU A 12 5.00 -2.18 12.25
C LEU A 12 4.26 -0.84 12.06
N ILE A 13 4.73 0.22 12.73
CA ILE A 13 4.16 1.57 12.59
C ILE A 13 4.26 2.06 11.15
N LEU A 14 5.40 1.82 10.49
CA LEU A 14 5.61 2.21 9.09
C LEU A 14 4.59 1.52 8.17
N ILE A 15 4.41 0.20 8.30
CA ILE A 15 3.48 -0.56 7.46
C ILE A 15 2.04 -0.05 7.65
N ILE A 16 1.61 0.15 8.91
CA ILE A 16 0.26 0.65 9.22
C ILE A 16 0.08 2.07 8.67
N GLY A 17 1.08 2.94 8.83
CA GLY A 17 1.07 4.31 8.34
C GLY A 17 0.95 4.41 6.82
N VAL A 18 1.71 3.57 6.09
CA VAL A 18 1.66 3.54 4.62
C VAL A 18 0.28 3.09 4.13
N LEU A 19 -0.30 2.03 4.70
CA LEU A 19 -1.62 1.53 4.31
C LEU A 19 -2.73 2.56 4.54
N ILE A 20 -2.71 3.25 5.69
CA ILE A 20 -3.66 4.32 6.00
C ILE A 20 -3.44 5.52 5.06
N GLY A 21 -2.18 5.88 4.82
CA GLY A 21 -1.80 7.00 3.94
C GLY A 21 -2.33 6.82 2.52
N VAL A 22 -2.14 5.64 1.93
CA VAL A 22 -2.64 5.32 0.58
C VAL A 22 -4.17 5.39 0.52
N ALA A 23 -4.87 4.88 1.53
CA ALA A 23 -6.33 4.94 1.57
C ALA A 23 -6.87 6.38 1.52
N PHE A 24 -6.26 7.31 2.26
CA PHE A 24 -6.67 8.72 2.22
C PHE A 24 -6.19 9.45 0.96
N LEU A 25 -5.02 9.09 0.42
CA LEU A 25 -4.51 9.65 -0.83
C LEU A 25 -5.48 9.37 -1.99
N THR A 26 -6.04 8.16 -2.09
CA THR A 26 -7.04 7.84 -3.13
C THR A 26 -8.33 8.65 -3.00
N LEU A 27 -8.77 8.95 -1.77
CA LEU A 27 -9.92 9.83 -1.53
C LEU A 27 -9.64 11.27 -1.97
N LEU A 28 -8.43 11.77 -1.68
CA LEU A 28 -7.99 13.09 -2.11
C LEU A 28 -7.98 13.17 -3.64
N GLU A 29 -7.41 12.18 -4.31
CA GLU A 29 -7.39 12.10 -5.77
C GLU A 29 -8.81 12.16 -6.37
N ARG A 30 -9.76 11.37 -5.85
CA ARG A 30 -11.17 11.40 -6.29
C ARG A 30 -11.81 12.79 -6.10
N LYS A 31 -11.47 13.52 -5.04
CA LYS A 31 -11.95 14.89 -4.80
C LYS A 31 -11.33 15.88 -5.78
N VAL A 32 -10.02 15.86 -5.95
CA VAL A 32 -9.29 16.76 -6.87
C VAL A 32 -9.79 16.60 -8.30
N LEU A 33 -9.91 15.37 -8.79
CA LEU A 33 -10.45 15.10 -10.14
C LEU A 33 -11.90 15.57 -10.30
N GLY A 34 -12.71 15.47 -9.24
CA GLY A 34 -14.06 16.02 -9.22
C GLY A 34 -14.05 17.54 -9.39
N TYR A 35 -13.23 18.24 -8.60
CA TYR A 35 -13.15 19.70 -8.63
C TYR A 35 -12.66 20.24 -9.98
N ILE A 36 -11.68 19.58 -10.62
CA ILE A 36 -11.21 19.94 -11.97
C ILE A 36 -12.35 19.82 -13.00
N GLN A 37 -13.19 18.80 -12.86
CA GLN A 37 -14.33 18.55 -13.75
C GLN A 37 -15.60 19.32 -13.36
N ILE A 38 -15.53 20.27 -12.41
CA ILE A 38 -16.67 21.05 -11.91
C ILE A 38 -17.81 20.14 -11.41
N ARG A 39 -17.46 18.97 -10.88
CA ARG A 39 -18.40 18.07 -10.19
C ARG A 39 -17.97 17.86 -8.75
N LYS A 40 -18.94 17.75 -7.84
CA LYS A 40 -18.59 17.41 -6.45
C LYS A 40 -18.07 15.97 -6.41
N GLY A 41 -16.90 15.80 -5.81
CA GLY A 41 -16.37 14.49 -5.44
C GLY A 41 -17.24 13.80 -4.39
N PRO A 42 -16.81 12.63 -3.87
CA PRO A 42 -17.58 11.87 -2.90
C PRO A 42 -17.81 12.68 -1.60
N ASN A 43 -19.05 13.11 -1.38
CA ASN A 43 -19.47 13.91 -0.21
C ASN A 43 -20.57 13.23 0.64
N LYS A 44 -21.09 12.06 0.24
CA LYS A 44 -22.27 11.45 0.87
C LYS A 44 -21.96 10.62 2.13
N LEU A 45 -20.81 9.93 2.17
CA LEU A 45 -20.47 9.01 3.27
C LEU A 45 -19.73 9.75 4.39
N GLY A 46 -20.42 9.98 5.51
CA GLY A 46 -19.88 10.68 6.69
C GLY A 46 -19.63 12.19 6.46
N VAL A 47 -18.77 12.79 7.29
CA VAL A 47 -18.37 14.20 7.14
C VAL A 47 -17.44 14.34 5.92
N MET A 48 -17.93 15.00 4.87
CA MET A 48 -17.18 15.28 3.63
C MET A 48 -16.55 14.03 2.96
N GLY A 49 -17.13 12.84 3.12
CA GLY A 49 -16.63 11.62 2.48
C GLY A 49 -15.53 10.88 3.24
N LEU A 50 -15.09 11.32 4.43
CA LEU A 50 -13.95 10.71 5.15
C LEU A 50 -14.10 9.21 5.43
N LEU A 51 -15.35 8.72 5.57
CA LEU A 51 -15.62 7.31 5.84
C LEU A 51 -15.64 6.44 4.57
N GLN A 52 -15.43 7.01 3.39
CA GLN A 52 -15.43 6.27 2.12
C GLN A 52 -14.40 5.12 2.08
N PRO A 53 -13.13 5.29 2.50
CA PRO A 53 -12.13 4.21 2.39
C PRO A 53 -12.49 3.01 3.26
N PHE A 54 -13.14 3.23 4.42
CA PHE A 54 -13.66 2.15 5.27
C PHE A 54 -14.82 1.40 4.61
N SER A 55 -15.75 2.11 3.97
CA SER A 55 -16.85 1.48 3.24
C SER A 55 -16.35 0.67 2.03
N ASP A 56 -15.33 1.18 1.31
CA ASP A 56 -14.73 0.48 0.18
C ASP A 56 -14.00 -0.80 0.67
N ALA A 57 -13.34 -0.76 1.84
CA ALA A 57 -12.72 -1.94 2.45
C ALA A 57 -13.75 -3.01 2.84
N ILE A 58 -14.82 -2.65 3.56
CA ILE A 58 -15.88 -3.59 3.96
C ILE A 58 -16.52 -4.24 2.73
N LYS A 59 -16.75 -3.46 1.67
CA LYS A 59 -17.31 -3.95 0.41
C LYS A 59 -16.41 -4.99 -0.26
N LEU A 60 -15.09 -4.84 -0.18
CA LEU A 60 -14.13 -5.80 -0.73
C LEU A 60 -14.08 -7.08 0.12
N PHE A 61 -14.17 -6.97 1.45
CA PHE A 61 -14.23 -8.15 2.33
C PHE A 61 -15.49 -9.00 2.14
N SER A 62 -16.62 -8.39 1.81
CA SER A 62 -17.87 -9.12 1.56
C SER A 62 -18.00 -9.68 0.14
N LYS A 63 -17.04 -9.39 -0.75
CA LYS A 63 -17.15 -9.77 -2.16
C LYS A 63 -16.66 -11.22 -2.36
N GLU A 64 -17.44 -12.00 -3.11
CA GLU A 64 -17.06 -13.37 -3.45
C GLU A 64 -15.75 -13.41 -4.23
N GLN A 65 -14.86 -14.33 -3.81
CA GLN A 65 -13.59 -14.57 -4.48
C GLN A 65 -13.80 -15.51 -5.65
N THR A 66 -13.67 -14.97 -6.87
CA THR A 66 -13.78 -15.76 -8.11
C THR A 66 -12.42 -16.33 -8.49
N TYR A 67 -12.39 -17.62 -8.82
CA TYR A 67 -11.18 -18.27 -9.31
C TYR A 67 -11.22 -18.41 -10.83
N PRO A 68 -10.17 -17.96 -11.55
CA PRO A 68 -10.10 -18.10 -13.00
C PRO A 68 -9.95 -19.59 -13.39
N ILE A 69 -10.80 -20.05 -14.32
CA ILE A 69 -10.84 -21.45 -14.78
C ILE A 69 -9.68 -21.77 -15.74
N MET A 70 -9.15 -20.76 -16.46
CA MET A 70 -8.18 -20.94 -17.54
C MET A 70 -6.73 -20.58 -17.17
N SER A 71 -6.39 -20.45 -15.87
CA SER A 71 -5.04 -20.05 -15.44
C SER A 71 -4.53 -20.87 -14.26
N ASN A 72 -3.21 -20.89 -14.07
CA ASN A 72 -2.59 -21.55 -12.92
C ASN A 72 -2.94 -20.83 -11.60
N TYR A 73 -3.69 -21.51 -10.75
CA TYR A 73 -4.18 -21.00 -9.47
C TYR A 73 -3.05 -20.47 -8.56
N LEU A 74 -1.94 -21.21 -8.47
CA LEU A 74 -0.85 -20.85 -7.55
C LEU A 74 -0.19 -19.53 -7.95
N VAL A 75 0.14 -19.38 -9.24
CA VAL A 75 0.79 -18.18 -9.75
C VAL A 75 -0.13 -16.97 -9.65
N TYR A 76 -1.43 -17.15 -9.90
CA TYR A 76 -2.43 -16.10 -9.76
C TYR A 76 -2.57 -15.59 -8.31
N TYR A 77 -2.51 -16.50 -7.33
CA TYR A 77 -2.62 -16.10 -5.92
C TYR A 77 -1.32 -15.47 -5.38
N PHE A 78 -0.16 -16.00 -5.76
CA PHE A 78 1.13 -15.50 -5.25
C PHE A 78 1.59 -14.19 -5.89
N SER A 79 1.20 -13.90 -7.14
CA SER A 79 1.66 -12.68 -7.83
C SER A 79 1.29 -11.37 -7.11
N PRO A 80 0.03 -11.13 -6.66
CA PRO A 80 -0.30 -9.91 -5.92
C PRO A 80 0.38 -9.83 -4.56
N VAL A 81 0.59 -10.98 -3.90
CA VAL A 81 1.27 -11.05 -2.59
C VAL A 81 2.73 -10.61 -2.73
N ILE A 82 3.44 -11.14 -3.75
CA ILE A 82 4.84 -10.78 -4.00
C ILE A 82 4.95 -9.30 -4.39
N SER A 83 4.04 -8.79 -5.24
CA SER A 83 4.00 -7.38 -5.63
C SER A 83 3.87 -6.44 -4.42
N LEU A 84 2.92 -6.74 -3.52
CA LEU A 84 2.71 -5.93 -2.32
C LEU A 84 3.92 -5.99 -1.38
N MET A 85 4.51 -7.17 -1.17
CA MET A 85 5.69 -7.32 -0.31
C MET A 85 6.90 -6.55 -0.84
N LEU A 86 7.15 -6.58 -2.15
CA LEU A 86 8.22 -5.80 -2.78
C LEU A 86 8.01 -4.29 -2.59
N SER A 87 6.78 -3.82 -2.76
CA SER A 87 6.47 -2.40 -2.58
C SER A 87 6.75 -1.91 -1.15
N LEU A 88 6.43 -2.72 -0.13
CA LEU A 88 6.68 -2.40 1.28
C LEU A 88 8.18 -2.42 1.62
N MET A 89 8.96 -3.32 1.01
CA MET A 89 10.41 -3.37 1.19
C MET A 89 11.10 -2.10 0.67
N VAL A 90 10.61 -1.52 -0.43
CA VAL A 90 11.15 -0.25 -0.96
C VAL A 90 10.93 0.91 0.02
N TRP A 91 9.80 0.94 0.73
CA TRP A 91 9.51 1.99 1.72
C TRP A 91 10.43 1.96 2.94
N MET A 92 11.07 0.83 3.24
CA MET A 92 12.04 0.71 4.33
C MET A 92 13.35 1.46 4.09
N LEU A 93 13.62 1.86 2.85
CA LEU A 93 14.89 2.50 2.48
C LEU A 93 15.03 3.93 2.98
N ILE A 94 13.90 4.59 3.25
CA ILE A 94 13.89 5.99 3.65
C ILE A 94 14.40 6.07 5.11
N PRO A 95 15.48 6.83 5.37
CA PRO A 95 15.99 6.97 6.73
C PRO A 95 14.98 7.78 7.55
N TYR A 96 14.42 7.16 8.58
CA TYR A 96 13.60 7.84 9.58
C TYR A 96 14.45 8.24 10.79
N TYR A 97 14.08 9.34 11.43
CA TYR A 97 14.75 9.82 12.66
C TYR A 97 14.61 8.86 13.84
N PHE A 98 13.55 8.05 13.87
CA PHE A 98 13.43 6.94 14.80
C PHE A 98 14.25 5.79 14.26
N ASN A 99 15.17 5.29 15.09
CA ASN A 99 16.11 4.17 14.92
C ASN A 99 15.60 3.01 14.02
N MET A 100 15.53 3.26 12.71
CA MET A 100 15.20 2.30 11.66
C MET A 100 16.48 1.78 11.02
N ILE A 101 16.34 0.75 10.20
CA ILE A 101 17.46 0.15 9.46
C ILE A 101 18.05 1.21 8.51
N SER A 102 19.23 1.73 8.85
CA SER A 102 19.98 2.63 7.98
C SER A 102 20.79 1.82 6.98
N PHE A 103 20.45 1.90 5.69
CA PHE A 103 21.26 1.32 4.62
C PHE A 103 22.30 2.32 4.13
N ASN A 104 23.59 2.03 4.32
CA ASN A 104 24.67 2.85 3.75
C ASN A 104 24.62 2.92 2.22
N LEU A 105 24.09 1.88 1.57
CA LEU A 105 23.93 1.76 0.12
C LEU A 105 22.45 1.77 -0.29
N GLY A 106 21.64 2.63 0.32
CA GLY A 106 20.18 2.68 0.08
C GLY A 106 19.80 2.82 -1.40
N ILE A 107 20.57 3.61 -2.17
CA ILE A 107 20.34 3.80 -3.61
C ILE A 107 20.60 2.51 -4.40
N LEU A 108 21.61 1.73 -4.04
CA LEU A 108 21.89 0.45 -4.71
C LEU A 108 20.82 -0.60 -4.43
N PHE A 109 20.16 -0.56 -3.27
CA PHE A 109 19.04 -1.46 -2.97
C PHE A 109 17.73 -1.02 -3.65
N PHE A 110 17.57 0.27 -3.94
CA PHE A 110 16.41 0.80 -4.64
C PHE A 110 16.28 0.27 -6.08
N PHE A 111 17.38 0.21 -6.84
CA PHE A 111 17.35 -0.20 -8.25
C PHE A 111 16.85 -1.65 -8.48
N PRO A 112 17.37 -2.68 -7.76
CA PRO A 112 16.83 -4.03 -7.84
C PRO A 112 15.38 -4.11 -7.37
N GLY A 113 15.00 -3.35 -6.34
CA GLY A 113 13.62 -3.33 -5.83
C GLY A 113 12.60 -2.96 -6.92
N ILE A 114 12.91 -1.96 -7.74
CA ILE A 114 12.05 -1.57 -8.87
C ILE A 114 12.07 -2.62 -9.97
N SER A 115 13.25 -3.12 -10.36
CA SER A 115 13.36 -4.14 -11.42
C SER A 115 12.58 -5.40 -11.07
N VAL A 116 12.66 -5.84 -9.81
CA VAL A 116 11.97 -7.05 -9.35
C VAL A 116 10.46 -6.81 -9.24
N GLY A 117 10.03 -5.57 -8.97
CA GLY A 117 8.61 -5.18 -8.93
C GLY A 117 7.85 -5.37 -10.25
N VAL A 118 8.53 -5.44 -11.40
CA VAL A 118 7.90 -5.68 -12.70
C VAL A 118 7.49 -7.15 -12.87
N TYR A 119 8.24 -8.10 -12.29
CA TYR A 119 8.00 -9.54 -12.52
C TYR A 119 6.64 -10.05 -12.05
N PRO A 120 6.09 -9.64 -10.88
CA PRO A 120 4.76 -10.09 -10.48
C PRO A 120 3.63 -9.46 -11.29
N THR A 121 3.90 -8.37 -12.03
CA THR A 121 2.88 -7.67 -12.83
C THR A 121 2.76 -8.19 -14.25
N MET A 122 3.79 -8.89 -14.74
CA MET A 122 3.81 -9.56 -16.04
C MET A 122 3.47 -11.04 -15.89
#